data_AF-A0A963VX92-F1
#
_entry.id   AF-A0A963VX92-F1
#
_cell.length_a   1.000
_cell.length_b   1.000
_cell.length_c   1.000
_cell.angle_alpha   90.00
_cell.angle_beta   90.00
_cell.angle_gamma   90.00
#
_symmetry.space_group_name_H-M   'P 1'
#
loop_
_entity.id
_entity.type
_entity.pdbx_description
1 polymer ?
#
loop_
_entity_poly.entity_id
_entity_poly.type
_entity_poly.pdbx_seq_one_letter_code
_entity_poly.pdbx_strand_id
1 'polypeptide(L)'
;MIRNQDQTPERLQRIATLLENANVANGKDADLLRTLGLTLVRAGRENEALPILEKALKLEPDVKSARALYARALRGAERYAEAAEQFKKLLPSHPESHNFHRYAAGALSLAGKKEEAARLFADFVTARQAKVPDNFDEGFDALWEKAKTYEIPAPRLEFGWKLRADKSIDRSEWELRAKWGYLADQFIIDWIECRDDQIHDAMRKLADLSSAERAFARIDQSKGMILASAHIGPMFAGPLALELIGVDSRWLASTPGSITTAYGQRLISTSDQTGAEVARQTIHTLKEGKAAVIAVDGAISLSAPRVPFEGQHITLSTFAPRLAYRMGVPSIFVAPKWNKGRIDFVIEPLPDPIEGETADAHAARWQSAFLTKLRAYLSGDPENLRLAGGIWRHLTLPDADWV
;
A
#
# COMPACT_ATOMS: atom_id res chain seq x y z
N MET A 1 -15.33 -4.51 -19.40
CA MET A 1 -14.37 -4.03 -18.38
C MET A 1 -13.81 -2.68 -18.78
N ILE A 2 -13.60 -1.78 -17.82
CA ILE A 2 -12.94 -0.47 -18.01
C ILE A 2 -11.49 -0.74 -18.42
N ARG A 3 -11.11 -0.36 -19.64
CA ARG A 3 -9.76 -0.60 -20.17
C ARG A 3 -8.75 0.25 -19.43
N ASN A 4 -7.49 -0.13 -19.58
CA ASN A 4 -6.36 0.54 -18.96
C ASN A 4 -6.33 2.06 -19.29
N GLN A 5 -6.61 2.43 -20.55
CA GLN A 5 -6.65 3.84 -20.99
C GLN A 5 -7.86 4.66 -20.46
N ASP A 6 -8.79 4.05 -19.73
CA ASP A 6 -10.07 4.67 -19.35
C ASP A 6 -10.03 5.40 -17.99
N GLN A 7 -8.85 5.57 -17.40
CA GLN A 7 -8.69 5.93 -15.99
C GLN A 7 -8.40 7.42 -15.72
N THR A 8 -8.48 8.30 -16.74
CA THR A 8 -8.41 9.76 -16.50
C THR A 8 -9.73 10.25 -15.90
N PRO A 9 -9.74 11.34 -15.10
CA PRO A 9 -10.97 11.88 -14.52
C PRO A 9 -12.08 12.14 -15.55
N GLU A 10 -11.73 12.68 -16.72
CA GLU A 10 -12.68 13.00 -17.80
C GLU A 10 -13.26 11.74 -18.45
N ARG A 11 -12.44 10.68 -18.60
CA ARG A 11 -12.89 9.39 -19.12
C ARG A 11 -13.74 8.63 -18.11
N LEU A 12 -13.35 8.66 -16.83
CA LEU A 12 -14.16 8.10 -15.74
C LEU A 12 -15.53 8.79 -15.68
N GLN A 13 -15.58 10.10 -15.88
CA GLN A 13 -16.83 10.84 -15.96
C GLN A 13 -17.69 10.37 -17.15
N ARG A 14 -17.10 10.25 -18.33
CA ARG A 14 -17.80 9.75 -19.51
C ARG A 14 -18.34 8.33 -19.31
N ILE A 15 -17.55 7.45 -18.68
CA ILE A 15 -17.96 6.08 -18.38
C ILE A 15 -19.07 6.05 -17.35
N ALA A 16 -18.98 6.88 -16.30
CA ALA A 16 -20.06 7.02 -15.33
C ALA A 16 -21.37 7.40 -16.03
N THR A 17 -21.36 8.40 -16.91
CA THR A 17 -22.55 8.80 -17.68
C THR A 17 -23.09 7.67 -18.57
N LEU A 18 -22.22 6.92 -19.26
CA LEU A 18 -22.65 5.78 -20.08
C LEU A 18 -23.27 4.67 -19.24
N LEU A 19 -22.67 4.35 -18.09
CA LEU A 19 -23.15 3.34 -17.16
C LEU A 19 -24.44 3.79 -16.45
N GLU A 20 -24.58 5.07 -16.14
CA GLU A 20 -25.81 5.68 -15.60
C GLU A 20 -26.97 5.48 -16.59
N ASN A 21 -26.76 5.81 -17.88
CA ASN A 21 -27.77 5.61 -18.92
C ASN A 21 -28.13 4.13 -19.12
N ALA A 22 -27.15 3.23 -19.10
CA ALA A 22 -27.39 1.79 -19.19
C ALA A 22 -28.16 1.26 -17.97
N ASN A 23 -27.87 1.77 -16.77
CA ASN A 23 -28.57 1.42 -15.54
C ASN A 23 -30.00 1.98 -15.49
N VAL A 24 -30.27 3.16 -16.07
CA VAL A 24 -31.65 3.67 -16.24
C VAL A 24 -32.47 2.70 -17.10
N ALA A 25 -31.87 2.10 -18.13
CA ALA A 25 -32.54 1.15 -19.00
C ALA A 25 -32.81 -0.22 -18.32
N ASN A 26 -31.92 -0.69 -17.43
CA ASN A 26 -31.89 -2.10 -17.00
C ASN A 26 -31.70 -2.35 -15.49
N GLY A 27 -31.94 -1.37 -14.59
CA GLY A 27 -31.48 -1.32 -13.20
C GLY A 27 -31.80 -2.46 -12.20
N LYS A 28 -31.46 -3.71 -12.51
CA LYS A 28 -31.52 -4.94 -11.71
C LYS A 28 -30.23 -5.76 -11.79
N ASP A 29 -29.18 -5.25 -12.45
CA ASP A 29 -27.86 -5.90 -12.56
C ASP A 29 -26.92 -5.38 -11.46
N ALA A 30 -26.64 -6.22 -10.46
CA ALA A 30 -25.80 -5.88 -9.32
C ALA A 30 -24.34 -5.62 -9.72
N ASP A 31 -23.83 -6.32 -10.74
CA ASP A 31 -22.46 -6.17 -11.22
C ASP A 31 -22.26 -4.88 -12.01
N LEU A 32 -23.25 -4.51 -12.82
CA LEU A 32 -23.28 -3.22 -13.51
C LEU A 32 -23.32 -2.07 -12.49
N LEU A 33 -24.18 -2.17 -11.47
CA LEU A 33 -24.27 -1.18 -10.39
C LEU A 33 -22.96 -1.08 -9.60
N ARG A 34 -22.32 -2.21 -9.28
CA ARG A 34 -21.01 -2.24 -8.61
C ARG A 34 -19.92 -1.58 -9.46
N THR A 35 -19.94 -1.79 -10.78
CA THR A 35 -19.00 -1.19 -11.72
C THR A 35 -19.21 0.32 -11.83
N LEU A 36 -20.47 0.78 -11.92
CA LEU A 36 -20.82 2.20 -11.90
C LEU A 36 -20.38 2.84 -10.57
N GLY A 37 -20.69 2.22 -9.44
CA GLY A 37 -20.29 2.69 -8.12
C GLY A 37 -18.77 2.81 -7.98
N LEU A 38 -17.99 1.82 -8.42
CA LEU A 38 -16.53 1.91 -8.47
C LEU A 38 -16.05 3.08 -9.35
N THR A 39 -16.68 3.29 -10.51
CA THR A 39 -16.33 4.37 -11.43
C THR A 39 -16.57 5.74 -10.80
N LEU A 40 -17.71 5.93 -10.14
CA LEU A 40 -18.06 7.15 -9.42
C LEU A 40 -17.11 7.42 -8.25
N VAL A 41 -16.78 6.40 -7.45
CA VAL A 41 -15.78 6.55 -6.36
C VAL A 41 -14.40 6.92 -6.92
N ARG A 42 -13.99 6.35 -8.05
CA ARG A 42 -12.73 6.72 -8.71
C ARG A 42 -12.77 8.14 -9.30
N ALA A 43 -13.93 8.64 -9.67
CA ALA A 43 -14.12 10.01 -10.11
C ALA A 43 -14.19 11.02 -8.94
N GLY A 44 -14.10 10.58 -7.68
CA GLY A 44 -14.30 11.46 -6.50
C GLY A 44 -15.75 11.91 -6.34
N ARG A 45 -16.71 11.14 -6.86
CA ARG A 45 -18.15 11.37 -6.76
C ARG A 45 -18.76 10.39 -5.76
N GLU A 46 -18.22 10.36 -4.54
CA GLU A 46 -18.60 9.36 -3.52
C GLU A 46 -20.08 9.46 -3.15
N ASN A 47 -20.61 10.67 -2.98
CA ASN A 47 -22.02 10.88 -2.64
C ASN A 47 -22.98 10.30 -3.68
N GLU A 48 -22.61 10.34 -4.95
CA GLU A 48 -23.40 9.78 -6.05
C GLU A 48 -23.22 8.25 -6.14
N ALA A 49 -22.06 7.73 -5.76
CA ALA A 49 -21.81 6.30 -5.70
C ALA A 49 -22.62 5.59 -4.61
N LEU A 50 -22.92 6.26 -3.50
CA LEU A 50 -23.60 5.67 -2.34
C LEU A 50 -24.95 5.02 -2.68
N PRO A 51 -25.95 5.72 -3.27
CA PRO A 51 -27.23 5.10 -3.60
C PRO A 51 -27.11 3.96 -4.62
N ILE A 52 -26.14 4.04 -5.54
CA ILE A 52 -25.86 3.00 -6.54
C ILE A 52 -25.31 1.74 -5.88
N LEU A 53 -24.32 1.89 -5.00
CA LEU A 53 -23.70 0.79 -4.27
C LEU A 53 -24.65 0.18 -3.23
N GLU A 54 -25.51 1.00 -2.60
CA GLU A 54 -26.57 0.51 -1.72
C GLU A 54 -27.56 -0.37 -2.49
N LYS A 55 -27.95 0.05 -3.70
CA LYS A 55 -28.81 -0.76 -4.58
C LYS A 55 -28.13 -2.07 -4.99
N ALA A 56 -26.84 -2.05 -5.33
CA ALA A 56 -26.07 -3.27 -5.61
C ALA A 56 -26.10 -4.25 -4.42
N LEU A 57 -25.91 -3.75 -3.20
CA LEU A 57 -25.97 -4.54 -1.97
C LEU A 57 -27.38 -5.03 -1.61
N LYS A 58 -28.45 -4.34 -2.03
CA LYS A 58 -29.82 -4.83 -1.88
C LYS A 58 -30.12 -6.01 -2.79
N LEU A 59 -29.55 -6.02 -4.00
CA LEU A 59 -29.68 -7.13 -4.95
C LEU A 59 -28.82 -8.31 -4.53
N GLU A 60 -27.58 -8.06 -4.10
CA GLU A 60 -26.63 -9.10 -3.69
C GLU A 60 -25.96 -8.72 -2.35
N PRO A 61 -26.60 -9.07 -1.22
CA PRO A 61 -26.11 -8.69 0.11
C PRO A 61 -24.75 -9.27 0.47
N ASP A 62 -24.40 -10.45 -0.07
CA ASP A 62 -23.23 -11.20 0.35
C ASP A 62 -21.96 -10.85 -0.45
N VAL A 63 -22.05 -9.93 -1.42
CA VAL A 63 -20.92 -9.53 -2.25
C VAL A 63 -19.98 -8.61 -1.47
N LYS A 64 -18.94 -9.23 -0.90
CA LYS A 64 -17.91 -8.57 -0.09
C LYS A 64 -17.23 -7.40 -0.81
N SER A 65 -16.98 -7.53 -2.12
CA SER A 65 -16.35 -6.47 -2.92
C SER A 65 -17.23 -5.23 -3.05
N ALA A 66 -18.55 -5.41 -3.23
CA ALA A 66 -19.53 -4.32 -3.24
C ALA A 66 -19.61 -3.65 -1.86
N ARG A 67 -19.60 -4.44 -0.78
CA ARG A 67 -19.62 -3.91 0.59
C ARG A 67 -18.37 -3.12 0.92
N ALA A 68 -17.19 -3.61 0.52
CA ALA A 68 -15.93 -2.89 0.68
C ALA A 68 -15.90 -1.58 -0.10
N LEU A 69 -16.47 -1.55 -1.31
CA LEU A 69 -16.61 -0.32 -2.10
C LEU A 69 -17.59 0.66 -1.46
N TYR A 70 -18.73 0.19 -0.94
CA TYR A 70 -19.70 1.01 -0.24
C TYR A 70 -19.10 1.63 1.04
N ALA A 71 -18.39 0.84 1.85
CA ALA A 71 -17.69 1.33 3.03
C ALA A 71 -16.63 2.40 2.69
N ARG A 72 -15.90 2.22 1.59
CA ARG A 72 -14.94 3.22 1.10
C ARG A 72 -15.62 4.49 0.59
N ALA A 73 -16.74 4.37 -0.12
CA ALA A 73 -17.54 5.51 -0.55
C ALA A 73 -18.07 6.30 0.65
N LEU A 74 -18.59 5.61 1.69
CA LEU A 74 -19.03 6.24 2.94
C LEU A 74 -17.89 7.00 3.61
N ARG A 75 -16.69 6.40 3.69
CA ARG A 75 -15.51 7.08 4.25
C ARG A 75 -15.10 8.31 3.43
N GLY A 76 -15.10 8.23 2.11
CA GLY A 76 -14.77 9.37 1.24
C GLY A 76 -15.82 10.48 1.28
N ALA A 77 -17.09 10.13 1.52
CA ALA A 77 -18.18 11.07 1.81
C ALA A 77 -18.21 11.53 3.28
N GLU A 78 -17.17 11.26 4.06
CA GLU A 78 -17.03 11.63 5.48
C GLU A 78 -18.10 11.05 6.42
N ARG A 79 -18.86 10.04 5.96
CA ARG A 79 -19.84 9.28 6.75
C ARG A 79 -19.15 8.16 7.55
N TYR A 80 -18.21 8.57 8.41
CA TYR A 80 -17.24 7.66 9.05
C TYR A 80 -17.87 6.58 9.93
N ALA A 81 -18.90 6.93 10.71
CA ALA A 81 -19.58 5.96 11.58
C ALA A 81 -20.22 4.83 10.76
N GLU A 82 -20.88 5.16 9.66
CA GLU A 82 -21.49 4.17 8.76
C GLU A 82 -20.44 3.36 8.02
N ALA A 83 -19.33 3.99 7.60
CA ALA A 83 -18.21 3.30 6.99
C ALA A 83 -17.63 2.23 7.93
N ALA A 84 -17.45 2.57 9.20
CA ALA A 84 -16.97 1.64 10.23
C ALA A 84 -17.88 0.41 10.35
N GLU A 85 -19.19 0.60 10.40
CA GLU A 85 -20.16 -0.52 10.48
C GLU A 85 -20.09 -1.43 9.26
N GLN A 86 -19.91 -0.88 8.05
CA GLN A 86 -19.78 -1.68 6.85
C GLN A 86 -18.44 -2.42 6.78
N PHE A 87 -17.34 -1.83 7.26
CA PHE A 87 -16.05 -2.53 7.38
C PHE A 87 -16.12 -3.65 8.43
N LYS A 88 -16.76 -3.43 9.58
CA LYS A 88 -16.95 -4.46 10.62
C LYS A 88 -17.67 -5.69 10.09
N LYS A 89 -18.68 -5.51 9.23
CA LYS A 89 -19.39 -6.62 8.57
C LYS A 89 -18.51 -7.49 7.67
N LEU A 90 -17.33 -7.01 7.27
CA LEU A 90 -16.37 -7.79 6.48
C LEU A 90 -15.42 -8.63 7.33
N LEU A 91 -15.23 -8.29 8.61
CA LEU A 91 -14.27 -8.94 9.52
C LEU A 91 -14.51 -10.44 9.72
N PRO A 92 -15.75 -10.94 9.92
CA PRO A 92 -15.97 -12.37 10.15
C PRO A 92 -15.48 -13.24 8.98
N SER A 93 -15.56 -12.69 7.77
CA SER A 93 -15.18 -13.37 6.55
C SER A 93 -13.71 -13.20 6.15
N HIS A 94 -12.99 -12.34 6.89
CA HIS A 94 -11.58 -12.00 6.70
C HIS A 94 -10.90 -11.75 8.05
N PRO A 95 -10.95 -12.71 8.99
CA PRO A 95 -10.54 -12.49 10.38
C PRO A 95 -9.08 -12.08 10.52
N GLU A 96 -8.24 -12.50 9.56
CA GLU A 96 -6.79 -12.22 9.55
C GLU A 96 -6.38 -11.06 8.64
N SER A 97 -7.34 -10.43 7.93
CA SER A 97 -7.00 -9.34 7.01
C SER A 97 -6.69 -8.07 7.79
N HIS A 98 -5.41 -7.69 7.87
CA HIS A 98 -4.97 -6.42 8.48
C HIS A 98 -5.73 -5.24 7.89
N ASN A 99 -6.04 -5.28 6.59
CA ASN A 99 -6.68 -4.17 5.89
C ASN A 99 -8.06 -3.83 6.46
N PHE A 100 -8.94 -4.83 6.66
CA PHE A 100 -10.31 -4.54 7.09
C PHE A 100 -10.38 -4.12 8.56
N HIS A 101 -9.57 -4.74 9.43
CA HIS A 101 -9.44 -4.30 10.83
C HIS A 101 -8.93 -2.87 10.93
N ARG A 102 -7.88 -2.53 10.18
CA ARG A 102 -7.33 -1.17 10.13
C ARG A 102 -8.30 -0.16 9.52
N TYR A 103 -9.06 -0.53 8.49
CA TYR A 103 -10.09 0.35 7.92
C TYR A 103 -11.25 0.60 8.87
N ALA A 104 -11.72 -0.44 9.58
CA ALA A 104 -12.76 -0.30 10.58
C ALA A 104 -12.31 0.58 11.76
N ALA A 105 -11.12 0.30 12.33
CA ALA A 105 -10.54 1.10 13.41
C ALA A 105 -10.29 2.55 12.96
N GLY A 106 -9.75 2.75 11.75
CA GLY A 106 -9.54 4.07 11.16
C GLY A 106 -10.83 4.88 11.00
N ALA A 107 -11.89 4.24 10.47
CA ALA A 107 -13.19 4.86 10.33
C ALA A 107 -13.86 5.17 11.68
N LEU A 108 -13.71 4.31 12.70
CA LEU A 108 -14.18 4.58 14.06
C LEU A 108 -13.48 5.80 14.66
N SER A 109 -12.15 5.90 14.50
CA SER A 109 -11.36 7.03 15.02
C SER A 109 -11.77 8.35 14.34
N LEU A 110 -11.94 8.36 13.02
CA LEU A 110 -12.46 9.52 12.27
C LEU A 110 -13.90 9.90 12.67
N ALA A 111 -14.71 8.92 13.10
CA ALA A 111 -16.04 9.16 13.65
C ALA A 111 -16.02 9.69 15.10
N GLY A 112 -14.84 9.98 15.67
CA GLY A 112 -14.67 10.42 17.05
C GLY A 112 -14.75 9.30 18.09
N LYS A 113 -14.94 8.03 17.68
CA LYS A 113 -15.07 6.87 18.56
C LYS A 113 -13.70 6.23 18.86
N LYS A 114 -12.80 7.01 19.45
CA LYS A 114 -11.37 6.64 19.60
C LYS A 114 -11.16 5.43 20.51
N GLU A 115 -11.92 5.31 21.59
CA GLU A 115 -11.83 4.20 22.53
C GLU A 115 -12.28 2.88 21.87
N GLU A 116 -13.34 2.94 21.05
CA GLU A 116 -13.83 1.79 20.28
C GLU A 116 -12.82 1.38 19.21
N ALA A 117 -12.22 2.35 18.51
CA ALA A 117 -11.16 2.10 17.54
C ALA A 117 -9.94 1.42 18.18
N ALA A 118 -9.49 1.93 19.33
CA ALA A 118 -8.36 1.37 20.07
C ALA A 118 -8.63 -0.06 20.53
N ARG A 119 -9.83 -0.32 21.09
CA ARG A 119 -10.25 -1.67 21.50
C ARG A 119 -10.29 -2.63 20.32
N LEU A 120 -10.94 -2.26 19.22
CA LEU A 120 -11.02 -3.09 18.02
C LEU A 120 -9.64 -3.48 17.49
N PHE A 121 -8.71 -2.52 17.47
CA PHE A 121 -7.36 -2.79 17.01
C PHE A 121 -6.55 -3.65 18.01
N ALA A 122 -6.71 -3.42 19.31
CA ALA A 122 -6.08 -4.24 20.35
C ALA A 122 -6.57 -5.71 20.32
N ASP A 123 -7.87 -5.93 20.13
CA ASP A 123 -8.45 -7.26 19.97
C ASP A 123 -7.87 -7.96 18.73
N PHE A 124 -7.71 -7.23 17.63
CA PHE A 124 -7.09 -7.74 16.40
C PHE A 124 -5.61 -8.15 16.62
N VAL A 125 -4.83 -7.32 17.31
CA VAL A 125 -3.44 -7.64 17.66
C VAL A 125 -3.38 -8.84 18.59
N THR A 126 -4.20 -8.90 19.63
CA THR A 126 -4.26 -10.02 20.59
C THR A 126 -4.60 -11.35 19.90
N ALA A 127 -5.58 -11.35 18.99
CA ALA A 127 -5.96 -12.54 18.25
C ALA A 127 -4.84 -13.05 17.32
N ARG A 128 -4.03 -12.15 16.74
CA ARG A 128 -2.83 -12.51 15.97
C ARG A 128 -1.70 -12.98 16.87
N GLN A 129 -1.50 -12.31 18.01
CA GLN A 129 -0.47 -12.62 18.99
C GLN A 129 -0.49 -14.09 19.43
N ALA A 130 -1.67 -14.68 19.56
CA ALA A 130 -1.87 -16.09 19.91
C ALA A 130 -1.43 -17.08 18.81
N LYS A 131 -1.21 -16.61 17.57
CA LYS A 131 -0.82 -17.41 16.40
C LYS A 131 0.63 -17.18 15.99
N VAL A 132 1.23 -16.09 16.46
CA VAL A 132 2.67 -15.81 16.26
C VAL A 132 3.46 -16.75 17.18
N PRO A 133 4.44 -17.50 16.66
CA PRO A 133 5.32 -18.34 17.47
C PRO A 133 6.08 -17.54 18.54
N ASP A 134 6.50 -18.20 19.61
CA ASP A 134 7.29 -17.56 20.67
C ASP A 134 8.77 -17.38 20.29
N ASN A 135 9.25 -18.15 19.31
CA ASN A 135 10.61 -18.08 18.79
C ASN A 135 10.59 -17.55 17.35
N PHE A 136 11.29 -16.44 17.12
CA PHE A 136 11.38 -15.81 15.79
C PHE A 136 11.95 -16.75 14.75
N ASP A 137 13.09 -17.37 15.04
CA ASP A 137 13.83 -18.17 14.05
C ASP A 137 13.02 -19.43 13.68
N GLU A 138 12.40 -20.11 14.64
CA GLU A 138 11.51 -21.25 14.37
C GLU A 138 10.31 -20.86 13.51
N GLY A 139 9.64 -19.75 13.85
CA GLY A 139 8.50 -19.25 13.09
C GLY A 139 8.86 -18.81 11.68
N PHE A 140 10.03 -18.20 11.53
CA PHE A 140 10.55 -17.71 10.26
C PHE A 140 11.00 -18.86 9.34
N ASP A 141 11.65 -19.89 9.89
CA ASP A 141 12.10 -21.06 9.13
C ASP A 141 10.91 -21.91 8.65
N ALA A 142 9.83 -22.00 9.46
CA ALA A 142 8.60 -22.69 9.09
C ALA A 142 7.86 -22.08 7.88
N LEU A 143 8.20 -20.84 7.47
CA LEU A 143 7.57 -20.18 6.33
C LEU A 143 7.81 -20.90 5.00
N TRP A 144 8.93 -21.62 4.85
CA TRP A 144 9.20 -22.38 3.62
C TRP A 144 8.21 -23.51 3.39
N GLU A 145 7.87 -24.26 4.44
CA GLU A 145 6.84 -25.29 4.36
C GLU A 145 5.47 -24.67 4.12
N LYS A 146 5.15 -23.57 4.81
CA LYS A 146 3.91 -22.83 4.59
C LYS A 146 3.79 -22.29 3.15
N ALA A 147 4.88 -21.84 2.55
CA ALA A 147 4.90 -21.30 1.20
C ALA A 147 4.52 -22.33 0.12
N LYS A 148 4.76 -23.63 0.35
CA LYS A 148 4.42 -24.70 -0.60
C LYS A 148 2.91 -24.77 -0.87
N THR A 149 2.10 -24.53 0.15
CA THR A 149 0.63 -24.62 0.07
C THR A 149 -0.05 -23.26 0.05
N TYR A 150 0.70 -22.17 0.18
CA TYR A 150 0.11 -20.83 0.23
C TYR A 150 -0.31 -20.36 -1.16
N GLU A 151 -1.55 -19.85 -1.25
CA GLU A 151 -2.11 -19.34 -2.49
C GLU A 151 -1.96 -17.82 -2.57
N ILE A 152 -1.33 -17.35 -3.64
CA ILE A 152 -1.30 -15.95 -4.02
C ILE A 152 -2.16 -15.79 -5.28
N PRO A 153 -2.95 -14.72 -5.41
CA PRO A 153 -3.74 -14.48 -6.62
C PRO A 153 -2.87 -14.54 -7.88
N ALA A 154 -3.27 -15.41 -8.82
CA ALA A 154 -2.55 -15.65 -10.08
C ALA A 154 -2.11 -14.38 -10.83
N PRO A 155 -2.93 -13.30 -10.96
CA PRO A 155 -2.48 -12.08 -11.62
C PRO A 155 -1.18 -11.48 -11.05
N ARG A 156 -0.93 -11.65 -9.75
CA ARG A 156 0.28 -11.12 -9.09
C ARG A 156 1.51 -11.95 -9.43
N LEU A 157 1.36 -13.28 -9.40
CA LEU A 157 2.43 -14.21 -9.76
C LEU A 157 2.77 -14.11 -11.25
N GLU A 158 1.79 -13.97 -12.12
CA GLU A 158 2.00 -13.81 -13.57
C GLU A 158 2.66 -12.47 -13.90
N PHE A 159 2.22 -11.39 -13.26
CA PHE A 159 2.86 -10.10 -13.44
C PHE A 159 4.33 -10.15 -13.01
N GLY A 160 4.63 -10.63 -11.80
CA GLY A 160 6.01 -10.78 -11.33
C GLY A 160 6.85 -11.69 -12.23
N TRP A 161 6.29 -12.81 -12.70
CA TRP A 161 6.96 -13.74 -13.61
C TRP A 161 7.43 -13.06 -14.88
N LYS A 162 6.56 -12.26 -15.49
CA LYS A 162 6.86 -11.54 -16.73
C LYS A 162 8.03 -10.59 -16.55
N LEU A 163 8.14 -9.97 -15.36
CA LEU A 163 9.13 -8.94 -15.06
C LEU A 163 10.54 -9.48 -14.80
N ARG A 164 10.68 -10.75 -14.37
CA ARG A 164 11.94 -11.36 -13.95
C ARG A 164 13.07 -11.16 -14.97
N ALA A 165 14.27 -10.86 -14.50
CA ALA A 165 15.47 -10.79 -15.34
C ALA A 165 16.01 -12.19 -15.66
N ASP A 166 16.10 -13.05 -14.66
CA ASP A 166 16.54 -14.44 -14.83
C ASP A 166 15.47 -15.27 -15.54
N LYS A 167 15.75 -15.63 -16.80
CA LYS A 167 14.87 -16.46 -17.62
C LYS A 167 15.17 -17.97 -17.47
N SER A 168 16.22 -18.34 -16.75
CA SER A 168 16.66 -19.72 -16.57
C SER A 168 16.07 -20.40 -15.34
N ILE A 169 15.68 -19.63 -14.31
CA ILE A 169 15.05 -20.17 -13.09
C ILE A 169 13.76 -20.94 -13.40
N ASP A 170 13.59 -22.08 -12.73
CA ASP A 170 12.37 -22.87 -12.82
C ASP A 170 11.16 -22.12 -12.25
N ARG A 171 9.99 -22.30 -12.88
CA ARG A 171 8.76 -21.61 -12.47
C ARG A 171 8.35 -21.97 -11.04
N SER A 172 8.44 -23.25 -10.68
CA SER A 172 8.00 -23.73 -9.36
C SER A 172 8.93 -23.23 -8.27
N GLU A 173 10.24 -23.21 -8.51
CA GLU A 173 11.23 -22.63 -7.60
C GLU A 173 10.97 -21.13 -7.42
N TRP A 174 10.78 -20.40 -8.51
CA TRP A 174 10.51 -18.97 -8.48
C TRP A 174 9.24 -18.65 -7.69
N GLU A 175 8.15 -19.39 -7.91
CA GLU A 175 6.90 -19.19 -7.19
C GLU A 175 7.02 -19.49 -5.70
N LEU A 176 7.74 -20.57 -5.34
CA LEU A 176 7.98 -20.91 -3.95
C LEU A 176 8.70 -19.78 -3.22
N ARG A 177 9.78 -19.24 -3.81
CA ARG A 177 10.53 -18.10 -3.26
C ARG A 177 9.68 -16.82 -3.20
N ALA A 178 8.85 -16.57 -4.20
CA ALA A 178 7.97 -15.40 -4.23
C ALA A 178 6.90 -15.46 -3.13
N LYS A 179 6.30 -16.65 -2.93
CA LYS A 179 5.35 -16.93 -1.84
C LYS A 179 6.01 -16.82 -0.49
N TRP A 180 7.22 -17.34 -0.34
CA TRP A 180 8.01 -17.16 0.88
C TRP A 180 8.27 -15.68 1.17
N GLY A 181 8.68 -14.88 0.19
CA GLY A 181 8.90 -13.44 0.36
C GLY A 181 7.65 -12.67 0.81
N TYR A 182 6.48 -13.02 0.25
CA TYR A 182 5.18 -12.52 0.74
C TYR A 182 4.97 -12.87 2.22
N LEU A 183 5.15 -14.15 2.57
CA LEU A 183 4.94 -14.63 3.94
C LEU A 183 5.94 -14.02 4.94
N ALA A 184 7.19 -13.83 4.53
CA ALA A 184 8.23 -13.21 5.35
C ALA A 184 7.89 -11.76 5.68
N ASP A 185 7.41 -10.96 4.72
CA ASP A 185 6.94 -9.60 5.00
C ASP A 185 5.74 -9.59 5.97
N GLN A 186 4.78 -10.51 5.80
CA GLN A 186 3.65 -10.64 6.74
C GLN A 186 4.11 -11.05 8.14
N PHE A 187 5.04 -12.00 8.24
CA PHE A 187 5.59 -12.44 9.52
C PHE A 187 6.33 -11.31 10.24
N ILE A 188 7.11 -10.50 9.52
CA ILE A 188 7.83 -9.35 10.10
C ILE A 188 6.84 -8.35 10.72
N ILE A 189 5.74 -8.01 10.05
CA ILE A 189 4.76 -7.11 10.69
C ILE A 189 3.97 -7.77 11.82
N ASP A 190 3.66 -9.06 11.72
CA ASP A 190 3.08 -9.80 12.82
C ASP A 190 3.99 -9.77 14.05
N TRP A 191 5.30 -9.94 13.86
CA TRP A 191 6.29 -9.86 14.92
C TRP A 191 6.36 -8.46 15.54
N ILE A 192 6.53 -7.42 14.72
CA ILE A 192 6.68 -6.04 15.19
C ILE A 192 5.42 -5.54 15.93
N GLU A 193 4.22 -5.98 15.50
CA GLU A 193 2.97 -5.56 16.13
C GLU A 193 2.55 -6.43 17.32
N CYS A 194 2.91 -7.73 17.35
CA CYS A 194 2.42 -8.67 18.37
C CYS A 194 3.48 -9.12 19.38
N ARG A 195 4.75 -8.81 19.15
CA ARG A 195 5.92 -9.13 20.01
C ARG A 195 6.83 -7.90 20.08
N ASP A 196 6.27 -6.77 20.50
CA ASP A 196 6.95 -5.47 20.49
C ASP A 196 8.15 -5.40 21.47
N ASP A 197 8.15 -6.26 22.48
CA ASP A 197 9.27 -6.52 23.40
C ASP A 197 10.44 -7.30 22.75
N GLN A 198 10.19 -7.99 21.63
CA GLN A 198 11.16 -8.83 20.92
C GLN A 198 11.51 -8.32 19.51
N ILE A 199 11.30 -7.03 19.22
CA ILE A 199 11.54 -6.44 17.88
C ILE A 199 12.98 -6.69 17.38
N HIS A 200 13.95 -6.76 18.28
CA HIS A 200 15.37 -7.01 17.96
C HIS A 200 15.59 -8.33 17.21
N ASP A 201 14.70 -9.32 17.35
CA ASP A 201 14.78 -10.58 16.62
C ASP A 201 14.58 -10.40 15.11
N ALA A 202 13.63 -9.54 14.72
CA ALA A 202 13.46 -9.16 13.32
C ALA A 202 14.67 -8.38 12.80
N MET A 203 15.28 -7.53 13.65
CA MET A 203 16.49 -6.78 13.29
C MET A 203 17.69 -7.70 13.01
N ARG A 204 17.76 -8.89 13.64
CA ARG A 204 18.81 -9.88 13.37
C ARG A 204 18.82 -10.34 11.91
N LYS A 205 17.75 -10.14 11.12
CA LYS A 205 17.71 -10.46 9.68
C LYS A 205 18.27 -9.34 8.79
N LEU A 206 18.50 -8.15 9.31
CA LEU A 206 19.15 -7.06 8.56
C LEU A 206 20.59 -7.44 8.19
N ALA A 207 21.05 -6.97 7.02
CA ALA A 207 22.42 -7.10 6.58
C ALA A 207 23.32 -6.07 7.29
N ASP A 208 24.62 -6.06 6.93
CA ASP A 208 25.48 -4.91 7.24
C ASP A 208 25.01 -3.70 6.41
N LEU A 209 24.51 -2.67 7.10
CA LEU A 209 23.96 -1.46 6.49
C LEU A 209 24.97 -0.31 6.38
N SER A 210 26.27 -0.56 6.57
CA SER A 210 27.33 0.47 6.48
C SER A 210 27.31 1.25 5.15
N SER A 211 26.94 0.60 4.05
CA SER A 211 26.80 1.28 2.75
C SER A 211 25.61 2.23 2.72
N ALA A 212 24.51 1.86 3.39
CA ALA A 212 23.33 2.70 3.52
C ALA A 212 23.61 3.92 4.40
N GLU A 213 24.30 3.74 5.52
CA GLU A 213 24.76 4.83 6.40
C GLU A 213 25.58 5.86 5.61
N ARG A 214 26.56 5.40 4.83
CA ARG A 214 27.38 6.28 3.98
C ARG A 214 26.58 7.00 2.91
N ALA A 215 25.53 6.37 2.37
CA ALA A 215 24.66 7.00 1.39
C ALA A 215 23.85 8.13 2.04
N PHE A 216 23.25 7.90 3.21
CA PHE A 216 22.49 8.91 3.94
C PHE A 216 23.35 10.06 4.47
N ALA A 217 24.59 9.78 4.88
CA ALA A 217 25.53 10.81 5.33
C ALA A 217 25.89 11.84 4.23
N ARG A 218 25.66 11.51 2.94
CA ARG A 218 25.91 12.42 1.81
C ARG A 218 24.70 13.28 1.43
N ILE A 219 23.54 12.98 2.00
CA ILE A 219 22.30 13.71 1.71
C ILE A 219 22.21 14.90 2.67
N ASP A 220 21.90 16.08 2.14
CA ASP A 220 21.59 17.24 2.98
C ASP A 220 20.27 16.98 3.74
N GLN A 221 20.38 16.79 5.05
CA GLN A 221 19.25 16.50 5.93
C GLN A 221 18.69 17.76 6.61
N SER A 222 19.27 18.94 6.35
CA SER A 222 18.95 20.19 7.08
C SER A 222 17.49 20.62 6.98
N LYS A 223 16.80 20.22 5.91
CA LYS A 223 15.37 20.51 5.66
C LYS A 223 14.49 19.26 5.67
N GLY A 224 15.03 18.14 6.16
CA GLY A 224 14.43 16.82 6.03
C GLY A 224 14.54 16.27 4.60
N MET A 225 13.99 15.08 4.39
CA MET A 225 14.05 14.39 3.09
C MET A 225 12.83 13.53 2.84
N ILE A 226 12.52 13.29 1.57
CA ILE A 226 11.46 12.36 1.18
C ILE A 226 12.07 11.03 0.79
N LEU A 227 11.67 9.98 1.49
CA LEU A 227 12.01 8.60 1.14
C LEU A 227 10.82 7.99 0.42
N ALA A 228 10.90 7.91 -0.90
CA ALA A 228 9.86 7.33 -1.73
C ALA A 228 10.08 5.83 -1.90
N SER A 229 9.05 5.05 -1.59
CA SER A 229 9.06 3.61 -1.70
C SER A 229 7.82 3.12 -2.46
N ALA A 230 7.69 1.81 -2.61
CA ALA A 230 6.50 1.15 -3.11
C ALA A 230 6.16 -0.06 -2.23
N HIS A 231 5.02 -0.72 -2.48
CA HIS A 231 4.66 -1.97 -1.82
C HIS A 231 5.48 -3.14 -2.40
N ILE A 232 6.78 -3.14 -2.14
CA ILE A 232 7.80 -4.08 -2.63
C ILE A 232 8.76 -4.46 -1.49
N GLY A 233 9.48 -5.56 -1.66
CA GLY A 233 10.45 -6.08 -0.70
C GLY A 233 9.85 -6.53 0.63
N PRO A 234 10.69 -6.85 1.62
CA PRO A 234 10.29 -6.93 3.03
C PRO A 234 10.03 -5.53 3.58
N MET A 235 9.00 -4.87 3.05
CA MET A 235 8.61 -3.48 3.32
C MET A 235 8.62 -3.14 4.81
N PHE A 236 8.13 -4.04 5.66
CA PHE A 236 8.03 -3.79 7.10
C PHE A 236 9.35 -3.89 7.86
N ALA A 237 10.41 -4.42 7.24
CA ALA A 237 11.77 -4.28 7.76
C ALA A 237 12.33 -2.86 7.53
N GLY A 238 11.66 -2.03 6.73
CA GLY A 238 12.15 -0.70 6.39
C GLY A 238 12.29 0.24 7.58
N PRO A 239 11.27 0.39 8.43
CA PRO A 239 11.39 1.16 9.68
C PRO A 239 12.52 0.67 10.59
N LEU A 240 12.73 -0.64 10.68
CA LEU A 240 13.81 -1.24 11.47
C LEU A 240 15.19 -0.89 10.89
N ALA A 241 15.34 -0.97 9.57
CA ALA A 241 16.58 -0.64 8.89
C ALA A 241 16.94 0.83 9.04
N LEU A 242 15.96 1.75 8.89
CA LEU A 242 16.17 3.19 9.07
C LEU A 242 16.53 3.55 10.51
N GLU A 243 15.89 2.88 11.49
CA GLU A 243 16.26 3.03 12.90
C GLU A 243 17.70 2.59 13.17
N LEU A 244 18.10 1.42 12.65
CA LEU A 244 19.44 0.88 12.88
C LEU A 244 20.55 1.82 12.39
N ILE A 245 20.32 2.49 11.25
CA ILE A 245 21.27 3.45 10.65
C ILE A 245 21.09 4.89 11.15
N GLY A 246 20.23 5.11 12.16
CA GLY A 246 20.06 6.41 12.80
C GLY A 246 19.28 7.46 11.99
N VAL A 247 18.47 7.05 11.01
CA VAL A 247 17.63 7.96 10.22
C VAL A 247 16.30 8.20 10.96
N ASP A 248 16.16 9.38 11.56
CA ASP A 248 14.90 9.81 12.17
C ASP A 248 13.84 10.00 11.08
N SER A 249 12.86 9.09 11.07
CA SER A 249 11.89 8.98 9.99
C SER A 249 10.48 8.72 10.49
N ARG A 250 9.50 9.21 9.73
CA ARG A 250 8.09 8.88 9.91
C ARG A 250 7.49 8.29 8.64
N TRP A 251 6.87 7.13 8.78
CA TRP A 251 6.33 6.34 7.67
C TRP A 251 4.83 6.53 7.51
N LEU A 252 4.37 6.85 6.30
CA LEU A 252 2.94 6.90 6.01
C LEU A 252 2.40 5.47 5.93
N ALA A 253 1.55 5.10 6.88
CA ALA A 253 1.04 3.74 7.02
C ALA A 253 -0.48 3.72 7.21
N SER A 254 -1.15 2.68 6.71
CA SER A 254 -2.59 2.47 6.93
C SER A 254 -2.88 1.83 8.29
N THR A 255 -2.17 2.29 9.31
CA THR A 255 -2.20 1.76 10.67
C THR A 255 -2.73 2.83 11.61
N PRO A 256 -3.72 2.56 12.47
CA PRO A 256 -4.31 3.57 13.36
C PRO A 256 -3.25 4.27 14.21
N GLY A 257 -3.39 5.59 14.38
CA GLY A 257 -2.51 6.40 15.21
C GLY A 257 -2.71 6.17 16.71
N SER A 258 -3.70 5.36 17.10
CA SER A 258 -3.92 4.91 18.48
C SER A 258 -2.88 3.89 18.96
N ILE A 259 -2.00 3.40 18.09
CA ILE A 259 -0.90 2.51 18.49
C ILE A 259 0.17 3.30 19.23
N THR A 260 0.46 2.89 20.46
CA THR A 260 1.43 3.53 21.35
C THR A 260 2.80 2.86 21.35
N THR A 261 2.96 1.72 20.66
CA THR A 261 4.25 1.00 20.53
C THR A 261 5.32 1.88 19.89
N ALA A 262 6.61 1.55 20.11
CA ALA A 262 7.73 2.27 19.51
C ALA A 262 7.62 2.34 17.96
N TYR A 263 7.16 1.25 17.34
CA TYR A 263 6.85 1.21 15.92
C TYR A 263 5.71 2.17 15.54
N GLY A 264 4.60 2.19 16.30
CA GLY A 264 3.45 3.05 16.04
C GLY A 264 3.77 4.55 16.08
N GLN A 265 4.65 4.98 17.00
CA GLN A 265 5.07 6.38 17.12
C GLN A 265 5.83 6.90 15.89
N ARG A 266 6.44 6.00 15.11
CA ARG A 266 7.10 6.34 13.84
C ARG A 266 6.14 6.42 12.66
N LEU A 267 4.84 6.25 12.86
CA LEU A 267 3.88 6.29 11.77
C LEU A 267 3.22 7.66 11.65
N ILE A 268 2.93 8.05 10.41
CA ILE A 268 1.90 9.01 10.06
C ILE A 268 0.72 8.17 9.60
N SER A 269 -0.30 8.06 10.45
CA SER A 269 -1.47 7.24 10.14
C SER A 269 -2.25 7.82 8.97
N THR A 270 -2.58 6.95 8.03
CA THR A 270 -3.44 7.23 6.88
C THR A 270 -4.83 6.61 7.01
N SER A 271 -5.05 5.83 8.07
CA SER A 271 -6.32 5.15 8.35
C SER A 271 -7.30 6.03 9.12
N ASP A 272 -6.80 6.81 10.08
CA ASP A 272 -7.61 7.63 10.99
C ASP A 272 -7.41 9.15 10.84
N GLN A 273 -6.70 9.56 9.79
CA GLN A 273 -6.50 10.96 9.44
C GLN A 273 -7.06 11.25 8.06
N THR A 274 -7.55 12.47 7.87
CA THR A 274 -7.91 13.02 6.57
C THR A 274 -6.66 13.22 5.70
N GLY A 275 -6.85 13.30 4.37
CA GLY A 275 -5.72 13.58 3.47
C GLY A 275 -5.00 14.90 3.78
N ALA A 276 -5.73 15.91 4.26
CA ALA A 276 -5.18 17.19 4.66
C ALA A 276 -4.33 17.09 5.94
N GLU A 277 -4.75 16.29 6.92
CA GLU A 277 -3.99 16.04 8.15
C GLU A 277 -2.71 15.26 7.87
N VAL A 278 -2.79 14.19 7.05
CA VAL A 278 -1.61 13.44 6.60
C VAL A 278 -0.62 14.37 5.91
N ALA A 279 -1.09 15.23 5.01
CA ALA A 279 -0.23 16.19 4.32
C ALA A 279 0.42 17.18 5.31
N ARG A 280 -0.34 17.68 6.30
CA ARG A 280 0.16 18.59 7.34
C ARG A 280 1.23 17.92 8.20
N GLN A 281 1.01 16.68 8.65
CA GLN A 281 1.99 15.92 9.43
C GLN A 281 3.25 15.60 8.62
N THR A 282 3.10 15.31 7.32
CA THR A 282 4.24 15.09 6.43
C THR A 282 5.09 16.36 6.30
N ILE A 283 4.46 17.51 6.06
CA ILE A 283 5.16 18.82 5.99
C ILE A 283 5.85 19.13 7.32
N HIS A 284 5.18 18.88 8.45
CA HIS A 284 5.75 19.12 9.77
C HIS A 284 6.99 18.24 10.00
N THR A 285 6.92 16.95 9.67
CA THR A 285 8.04 16.01 9.77
C THR A 285 9.27 16.52 9.00
N LEU A 286 9.07 16.97 7.75
CA LEU A 286 10.16 17.51 6.94
C LEU A 286 10.75 18.79 7.58
N LYS A 287 9.91 19.70 8.08
CA LYS A 287 10.37 20.94 8.75
C LYS A 287 11.18 20.68 10.02
N GLU A 288 11.00 19.53 10.67
CA GLU A 288 11.81 19.11 11.82
C GLU A 288 13.18 18.53 11.42
N GLY A 289 13.51 18.48 10.12
CA GLY A 289 14.73 17.86 9.63
C GLY A 289 14.62 16.35 9.46
N LYS A 290 13.43 15.76 9.65
CA LYS A 290 13.21 14.31 9.63
C LYS A 290 12.88 13.80 8.23
N ALA A 291 13.05 12.49 8.04
CA ALA A 291 12.66 11.81 6.81
C ALA A 291 11.16 11.47 6.80
N ALA A 292 10.46 11.80 5.71
CA ALA A 292 9.09 11.34 5.47
C ALA A 292 9.09 10.17 4.49
N VAL A 293 8.66 8.98 4.93
CA VAL A 293 8.65 7.78 4.09
C VAL A 293 7.28 7.53 3.49
N ILE A 294 7.21 7.46 2.17
CA ILE A 294 5.96 7.45 1.41
C ILE A 294 5.98 6.28 0.42
N ALA A 295 5.10 5.30 0.62
CA ALA A 295 4.80 4.30 -0.42
C ALA A 295 3.92 4.95 -1.50
N VAL A 296 4.52 5.48 -2.56
CA VAL A 296 3.84 6.34 -3.54
C VAL A 296 2.85 5.58 -4.42
N ASP A 297 2.92 4.25 -4.46
CA ASP A 297 1.97 3.37 -5.13
C ASP A 297 0.73 3.03 -4.26
N GLY A 298 0.75 3.43 -2.99
CA GLY A 298 -0.38 3.31 -2.08
C GLY A 298 -1.14 4.62 -1.97
N ALA A 299 -2.34 4.69 -2.56
CA ALA A 299 -3.23 5.82 -2.32
C ALA A 299 -4.31 5.49 -1.29
N ILE A 300 -4.60 6.49 -0.44
CA ILE A 300 -5.72 6.49 0.51
C ILE A 300 -7.05 6.59 -0.23
N SER A 301 -7.08 7.42 -1.27
CA SER A 301 -8.24 7.59 -2.15
C SER A 301 -8.14 6.68 -3.36
N LEU A 302 -9.28 6.10 -3.76
CA LEU A 302 -9.40 5.38 -5.03
C LEU A 302 -9.39 6.31 -6.25
N SER A 303 -9.54 7.62 -6.04
CA SER A 303 -9.42 8.64 -7.10
C SER A 303 -7.99 9.03 -7.44
N ALA A 304 -6.99 8.48 -6.74
CA ALA A 304 -5.60 8.77 -7.05
C ALA A 304 -5.23 8.34 -8.48
N PRO A 305 -4.39 9.14 -9.18
CA PRO A 305 -3.99 8.85 -10.55
C PRO A 305 -3.44 7.44 -10.71
N ARG A 306 -3.76 6.84 -11.85
CA ARG A 306 -3.16 5.58 -12.31
C ARG A 306 -2.37 5.83 -13.57
N VAL A 307 -1.18 5.24 -13.64
CA VAL A 307 -0.24 5.41 -14.74
C VAL A 307 0.05 4.06 -15.40
N PRO A 308 0.33 4.03 -16.71
CA PRO A 308 0.74 2.81 -17.39
C PRO A 308 2.08 2.32 -16.84
N PHE A 309 2.18 1.02 -16.58
CA PHE A 309 3.41 0.38 -16.14
C PHE A 309 3.40 -1.09 -16.55
N GLU A 310 4.34 -1.51 -17.42
CA GLU A 310 4.57 -2.92 -17.80
C GLU A 310 3.31 -3.67 -18.31
N GLY A 311 2.45 -2.97 -19.05
CA GLY A 311 1.18 -3.52 -19.58
C GLY A 311 0.01 -3.49 -18.59
N GLN A 312 0.23 -2.97 -17.39
CA GLN A 312 -0.78 -2.76 -16.35
C GLN A 312 -1.02 -1.26 -16.14
N HIS A 313 -1.99 -0.91 -15.30
CA HIS A 313 -2.14 0.45 -14.78
C HIS A 313 -2.01 0.42 -13.27
N ILE A 314 -1.03 1.14 -12.73
CA ILE A 314 -0.78 1.14 -11.29
C ILE A 314 -1.15 2.48 -10.70
N THR A 315 -1.63 2.49 -9.45
CA THR A 315 -1.78 3.74 -8.70
C THR A 315 -0.40 4.32 -8.45
N LEU A 316 -0.23 5.62 -8.72
CA LEU A 316 1.00 6.33 -8.43
C LEU A 316 0.68 7.77 -8.04
N SER A 317 0.85 8.09 -6.76
CA SER A 317 0.60 9.41 -6.21
C SER A 317 1.64 10.42 -6.69
N THR A 318 1.19 11.63 -7.02
CA THR A 318 2.07 12.78 -7.30
C THR A 318 2.41 13.59 -6.04
N PHE A 319 1.94 13.16 -4.87
CA PHE A 319 2.13 13.89 -3.61
C PHE A 319 3.61 14.08 -3.27
N ALA A 320 4.39 12.99 -3.28
CA ALA A 320 5.82 13.03 -2.96
C ALA A 320 6.63 13.95 -3.89
N PRO A 321 6.60 13.80 -5.24
CA PRO A 321 7.37 14.69 -6.11
C PRO A 321 6.96 16.16 -6.01
N ARG A 322 5.65 16.44 -5.91
CA ARG A 322 5.17 17.83 -5.77
C ARG A 322 5.60 18.46 -4.45
N LEU A 323 5.65 17.65 -3.39
CA LEU A 323 6.11 18.10 -2.08
C LEU A 323 7.62 18.35 -2.07
N ALA A 324 8.40 17.45 -2.67
CA ALA A 324 9.85 17.62 -2.86
C ALA A 324 10.15 18.94 -3.57
N TYR A 325 9.48 19.19 -4.70
CA TYR A 325 9.58 20.43 -5.47
C TYR A 325 9.24 21.67 -4.63
N ARG A 326 8.09 21.65 -3.94
CA ARG A 326 7.60 22.82 -3.19
C ARG A 326 8.47 23.17 -1.99
N MET A 327 9.02 22.15 -1.32
CA MET A 327 9.83 22.34 -0.11
C MET A 327 11.33 22.46 -0.41
N GLY A 328 11.76 22.11 -1.62
CA GLY A 328 13.18 22.06 -1.98
C GLY A 328 13.95 21.06 -1.10
N VAL A 329 13.35 19.90 -0.84
CA VAL A 329 13.95 18.81 -0.06
C VAL A 329 14.40 17.68 -1.00
N PRO A 330 15.51 16.99 -0.71
CA PRO A 330 15.94 15.87 -1.51
C PRO A 330 14.91 14.73 -1.46
N SER A 331 14.83 13.97 -2.55
CA SER A 331 13.99 12.78 -2.62
C SER A 331 14.79 11.56 -3.06
N ILE A 332 14.52 10.42 -2.44
CA ILE A 332 15.33 9.21 -2.57
C ILE A 332 14.39 8.02 -2.76
N PHE A 333 14.67 7.18 -3.74
CA PHE A 333 14.05 5.87 -3.86
C PHE A 333 14.64 4.94 -2.80
N VAL A 334 13.79 4.42 -1.93
CA VAL A 334 14.19 3.46 -0.89
C VAL A 334 13.35 2.20 -0.94
N ALA A 335 14.00 1.05 -0.76
CA ALA A 335 13.30 -0.22 -0.59
C ALA A 335 14.18 -1.23 0.16
N PRO A 336 13.69 -1.84 1.25
CA PRO A 336 14.31 -3.04 1.82
C PRO A 336 14.42 -4.12 0.75
N LYS A 337 15.46 -4.95 0.77
CA LYS A 337 15.66 -6.02 -0.22
C LYS A 337 16.36 -7.22 0.40
N TRP A 338 15.78 -8.41 0.23
CA TRP A 338 16.48 -9.68 0.46
C TRP A 338 17.67 -9.82 -0.47
N ASN A 339 18.83 -10.10 0.12
CA ASN A 339 20.09 -10.38 -0.52
C ASN A 339 20.80 -11.48 0.29
N LYS A 340 20.90 -12.69 -0.28
CA LYS A 340 21.56 -13.85 0.36
C LYS A 340 21.07 -14.12 1.79
N GLY A 341 19.75 -14.12 1.99
CA GLY A 341 19.11 -14.42 3.28
C GLY A 341 19.19 -13.31 4.33
N ARG A 342 19.77 -12.16 4.00
CA ARG A 342 19.75 -10.94 4.82
C ARG A 342 18.98 -9.83 4.11
N ILE A 343 18.45 -8.88 4.88
CA ILE A 343 17.73 -7.72 4.36
C ILE A 343 18.70 -6.54 4.25
N ASP A 344 19.03 -6.20 3.01
CA ASP A 344 19.75 -4.98 2.64
C ASP A 344 18.76 -3.83 2.37
N PHE A 345 19.28 -2.65 2.04
CA PHE A 345 18.48 -1.46 1.82
C PHE A 345 18.92 -0.74 0.53
N VAL A 346 18.02 -0.70 -0.45
CA VAL A 346 18.24 0.05 -1.69
C VAL A 346 18.06 1.54 -1.40
N ILE A 347 19.04 2.34 -1.81
CA ILE A 347 19.04 3.80 -1.68
C ILE A 347 19.54 4.38 -2.98
N GLU A 348 18.68 5.08 -3.70
CA GLU A 348 19.06 5.72 -4.94
C GLU A 348 18.43 7.11 -5.06
N PRO A 349 19.18 8.15 -5.45
CA PRO A 349 18.62 9.48 -5.57
C PRO A 349 17.52 9.52 -6.63
N LEU A 350 16.49 10.32 -6.37
CA LEU A 350 15.51 10.71 -7.36
C LEU A 350 15.81 12.13 -7.85
N PRO A 351 15.29 12.49 -9.04
CA PRO A 351 15.53 13.79 -9.64
C PRO A 351 15.24 14.98 -8.71
N ASP A 352 16.21 15.88 -8.54
CA ASP A 352 15.98 17.19 -7.89
C ASP A 352 15.32 18.19 -8.86
N PRO A 353 14.58 19.20 -8.36
CA PRO A 353 14.03 20.28 -9.19
C PRO A 353 15.11 21.01 -10.00
N ILE A 354 14.81 21.29 -11.27
CA ILE A 354 15.67 22.11 -12.12
C ILE A 354 15.20 23.58 -12.03
N GLU A 355 16.13 24.53 -12.07
CA GLU A 355 15.80 25.96 -12.08
C GLU A 355 14.88 26.30 -13.26
N GLY A 356 13.77 26.99 -12.98
CA GLY A 356 12.74 27.35 -13.96
C GLY A 356 11.80 26.20 -14.39
N GLU A 357 11.99 24.98 -13.88
CA GLU A 357 11.08 23.85 -14.11
C GLU A 357 9.74 24.07 -13.38
N THR A 358 8.61 23.67 -13.97
CA THR A 358 7.32 23.70 -13.25
C THR A 358 7.18 22.48 -12.34
N ALA A 359 6.32 22.57 -11.32
CA ALA A 359 6.04 21.44 -10.43
C ALA A 359 5.51 20.19 -11.19
N ASP A 360 4.77 20.40 -12.28
CA ASP A 360 4.24 19.30 -13.11
C ASP A 360 5.34 18.64 -13.95
N ALA A 361 6.23 19.44 -14.55
CA ALA A 361 7.39 18.93 -15.29
C ALA A 361 8.33 18.14 -14.39
N HIS A 362 8.63 18.68 -13.20
CA HIS A 362 9.40 17.98 -12.18
C HIS A 362 8.73 16.65 -11.79
N ALA A 363 7.43 16.67 -11.49
CA ALA A 363 6.72 15.47 -11.09
C ALA A 363 6.73 14.39 -12.18
N ALA A 364 6.60 14.76 -13.46
CA ALA A 364 6.68 13.81 -14.57
C ALA A 364 8.07 13.16 -14.70
N ARG A 365 9.15 13.96 -14.62
CA ARG A 365 10.53 13.47 -14.66
C ARG A 365 10.85 12.57 -13.47
N TRP A 366 10.41 12.99 -12.28
CA TRP A 366 10.53 12.22 -11.06
C TRP A 366 9.79 10.88 -11.14
N GLN A 367 8.55 10.87 -11.64
CA GLN A 367 7.77 9.65 -11.81
C GLN A 367 8.41 8.68 -12.80
N SER A 368 8.94 9.20 -13.91
CA SER A 368 9.69 8.39 -14.88
C SER A 368 10.88 7.70 -14.21
N ALA A 369 11.71 8.45 -13.47
CA ALA A 369 12.84 7.90 -12.74
C ALA A 369 12.42 6.88 -11.68
N PHE A 370 11.36 7.17 -10.92
CA PHE A 370 10.80 6.24 -9.93
C PHE A 370 10.35 4.93 -10.57
N LEU A 371 9.62 4.99 -11.69
CA LEU A 371 9.15 3.81 -12.41
C LEU A 371 10.30 2.99 -13.00
N THR A 372 11.36 3.63 -13.51
CA THR A 372 12.58 2.92 -13.95
C THR A 372 13.21 2.13 -12.80
N LYS A 373 13.35 2.75 -11.62
CA LYS A 373 13.91 2.11 -10.43
C LYS A 373 13.02 0.98 -9.91
N LEU A 374 11.71 1.22 -9.86
CA LEU A 374 10.72 0.20 -9.52
C LEU A 374 10.80 -1.00 -10.48
N ARG A 375 10.93 -0.75 -11.78
CA ARG A 375 11.04 -1.82 -12.79
C ARG A 375 12.30 -2.67 -12.60
N ALA A 376 13.43 -2.02 -12.33
CA ALA A 376 14.70 -2.67 -12.04
C ALA A 376 14.63 -3.47 -10.73
N TYR A 377 13.95 -2.95 -9.71
CA TYR A 377 13.75 -3.67 -8.46
C TYR A 377 12.90 -4.94 -8.68
N LEU A 378 11.77 -4.81 -9.40
CA LEU A 378 10.85 -5.92 -9.68
C LEU A 378 11.40 -6.98 -10.65
N SER A 379 12.51 -6.71 -11.34
CA SER A 379 13.16 -7.72 -12.19
C SER A 379 14.07 -8.67 -11.40
N GLY A 380 14.39 -8.34 -10.15
CA GLY A 380 15.28 -9.11 -9.30
C GLY A 380 14.66 -10.39 -8.74
N ASP A 381 15.25 -10.86 -7.64
CA ASP A 381 14.84 -12.11 -6.99
C ASP A 381 13.36 -12.12 -6.55
N PRO A 382 12.65 -13.25 -6.73
CA PRO A 382 11.21 -13.36 -6.47
C PRO A 382 10.79 -13.01 -5.03
N GLU A 383 11.60 -13.31 -4.03
CA GLU A 383 11.31 -12.99 -2.62
C GLU A 383 11.17 -11.47 -2.36
N ASN A 384 11.65 -10.63 -3.27
CA ASN A 384 11.54 -9.17 -3.16
C ASN A 384 10.25 -8.60 -3.75
N LEU A 385 9.39 -9.40 -4.37
CA LEU A 385 8.21 -8.85 -5.04
C LEU A 385 7.12 -8.37 -4.07
N ARG A 386 7.09 -8.90 -2.84
CA ARG A 386 6.05 -8.67 -1.83
C ARG A 386 4.65 -9.17 -2.19
N LEU A 387 4.19 -9.01 -3.44
CA LEU A 387 2.92 -9.55 -3.97
C LEU A 387 1.66 -9.12 -3.19
N ALA A 388 1.71 -7.98 -2.51
CA ALA A 388 0.64 -7.48 -1.66
C ALA A 388 0.62 -5.95 -1.65
N GLY A 389 -0.58 -5.34 -1.57
CA GLY A 389 -0.72 -3.88 -1.47
C GLY A 389 -0.31 -3.12 -2.74
N GLY A 390 -0.48 -1.79 -2.72
CA GLY A 390 -0.04 -0.87 -3.79
C GLY A 390 -0.25 -1.38 -5.22
N ILE A 391 0.86 -1.50 -5.97
CA ILE A 391 0.88 -1.96 -7.37
C ILE A 391 0.20 -3.32 -7.60
N TRP A 392 0.09 -4.18 -6.58
CA TRP A 392 -0.44 -5.54 -6.68
C TRP A 392 -1.97 -5.64 -6.55
N ARG A 393 -2.66 -4.54 -6.23
CA ARG A 393 -4.10 -4.54 -5.91
C ARG A 393 -5.02 -4.72 -7.11
N HIS A 394 -4.60 -4.27 -8.29
CA HIS A 394 -5.49 -4.12 -9.46
C HIS A 394 -4.92 -4.75 -10.72
N LEU A 395 -4.04 -5.73 -10.55
CA LEU A 395 -3.48 -6.50 -11.64
C LEU A 395 -4.55 -7.41 -12.24
N THR A 396 -4.65 -7.40 -13.56
CA THR A 396 -5.47 -8.34 -14.31
C THR A 396 -4.56 -9.35 -15.00
N LEU A 397 -5.06 -10.57 -15.19
CA LEU A 397 -4.44 -11.46 -16.15
C LEU A 397 -4.49 -10.78 -17.53
N PRO A 398 -3.51 -11.03 -18.42
CA PRO A 398 -3.72 -10.77 -19.84
C PRO A 398 -5.03 -11.45 -20.22
N ASP A 399 -5.91 -10.74 -20.92
CA ASP A 399 -7.05 -11.40 -21.54
C ASP A 399 -6.48 -12.60 -22.30
N ALA A 400 -6.92 -13.82 -21.97
CA ALA A 400 -6.75 -14.92 -22.89
C ALA A 400 -7.42 -14.43 -24.18
N ASP A 401 -6.66 -14.31 -25.26
CA ASP A 401 -7.20 -13.96 -26.57
C ASP A 401 -8.36 -14.93 -26.84
N TRP A 402 -9.59 -14.46 -26.66
CA TRP A 402 -10.79 -15.21 -26.96
C TRP A 402 -10.89 -15.25 -28.49
N VAL A 403 -10.52 -16.40 -29.06
CA VAL A 403 -10.95 -16.82 -30.40
C VAL A 403 -12.46 -17.04 -30.40
#